data_AF-F6T469-F1
#
_entry.id   AF-F6T469-F1
#
_cell.length_a   1.000
_cell.length_b   1.000
_cell.length_c   1.000
_cell.angle_alpha   90.00
_cell.angle_beta   90.00
_cell.angle_gamma   90.00
#
_symmetry.space_group_name_H-M   'P 1'
#
loop_
_entity.id
_entity.type
_entity.pdbx_description
1 polymer ?
#
loop_
_entity_poly.entity_id
_entity_poly.type
_entity_poly.pdbx_seq_one_letter_code
_entity_poly.pdbx_strand_id
1 'polypeptide(L)'
;MARARQDTVVPGEAEETDDDDDEEELYLSSVGAGAPAGLQVPGEAEETDSEGEAREALPARCHLPPLVVLREAVAEEEGPVAAFQSPAGRCPSLLQQKLLESNDRLGHDVRAALSRLYRTASHDIGGLSAQLGSAQGAVLGAAHSIRLARGDLRAVAEQIDIITSCGLLPDIRLPPHPDAPDPP
;
A
#
# COMPACT_ATOMS: atom_id res chain seq x y z
N MET A 1 -33.14 -1.24 -33.56
CA MET A 1 -32.95 0.22 -33.67
C MET A 1 -31.59 0.54 -33.10
N ALA A 2 -30.57 0.67 -33.97
CA ALA A 2 -29.19 0.93 -33.57
C ALA A 2 -29.02 2.42 -33.25
N ARG A 3 -28.51 2.74 -32.05
CA ARG A 3 -28.26 4.11 -31.61
C ARG A 3 -26.81 4.44 -31.98
N ALA A 4 -26.65 5.29 -32.99
CA ALA A 4 -25.36 5.81 -33.42
C ALA A 4 -24.66 6.52 -32.26
N ARG A 5 -23.39 6.17 -32.03
CA ARG A 5 -22.50 6.87 -31.10
C ARG A 5 -22.13 8.21 -31.75
N GLN A 6 -22.34 9.30 -31.02
CA GLN A 6 -21.94 10.63 -31.43
C GLN A 6 -20.47 10.77 -31.12
N ASP A 7 -19.68 10.96 -32.17
CA ASP A 7 -18.25 11.19 -32.10
C ASP A 7 -18.04 12.71 -32.02
N THR A 8 -17.85 13.23 -30.81
CA THR A 8 -17.51 14.63 -30.57
C THR A 8 -16.04 14.71 -30.24
N VAL A 9 -15.20 14.81 -31.27
CA VAL A 9 -13.76 15.06 -31.12
C VAL A 9 -13.54 16.56 -30.95
N VAL A 10 -13.00 16.95 -29.80
CA VAL A 10 -12.55 18.33 -29.55
C VAL A 10 -11.09 18.43 -30.00
N PRO A 11 -10.74 19.34 -30.93
CA PRO A 11 -9.35 19.51 -31.34
C PRO A 11 -8.55 20.12 -30.19
N GLY A 12 -7.67 19.32 -29.57
CA GLY A 12 -6.71 19.80 -28.55
C GLY A 12 -6.51 18.90 -27.33
N GLU A 13 -7.22 17.78 -27.19
CA GLU A 13 -6.98 16.81 -26.10
C GLU A 13 -6.08 15.68 -26.62
N ALA A 14 -5.01 15.36 -25.87
CA ALA A 14 -4.08 14.30 -26.23
C ALA A 14 -4.75 12.93 -26.04
N GLU A 15 -4.73 12.11 -27.09
CA GLU A 15 -5.20 10.72 -27.10
C GLU A 15 -4.08 9.84 -26.50
N GLU A 16 -4.27 9.31 -25.30
CA GLU A 16 -3.35 8.32 -24.71
C GLU A 16 -3.62 6.96 -25.36
N THR A 17 -2.71 6.53 -26.23
CA THR A 17 -2.64 5.14 -26.74
C THR A 17 -1.76 4.35 -25.77
N ASP A 18 -2.36 3.39 -25.09
CA ASP A 18 -1.72 2.29 -24.35
C ASP A 18 -1.27 1.25 -25.39
N ASP A 19 0.02 1.24 -25.67
CA ASP A 19 0.73 0.14 -26.32
C ASP A 19 2.05 -0.04 -25.55
N ASP A 20 2.06 -0.95 -24.56
CA ASP A 20 3.30 -1.49 -23.97
C ASP A 20 3.29 -3.02 -24.13
N ASP A 21 3.57 -3.45 -25.36
CA ASP A 21 4.18 -4.74 -25.66
C ASP A 21 5.70 -4.55 -25.49
N ASP A 22 6.26 -5.01 -24.38
CA ASP A 22 7.71 -5.22 -24.21
C ASP A 22 7.92 -6.34 -23.18
N GLU A 23 7.72 -7.58 -23.62
CA GLU A 23 8.20 -8.76 -22.92
C GLU A 23 9.68 -9.04 -23.28
N GLU A 24 10.42 -9.52 -22.27
CA GLU A 24 11.73 -10.20 -22.31
C GLU A 24 13.02 -9.37 -22.47
N GLU A 25 13.70 -9.13 -21.34
CA GLU A 25 15.17 -9.17 -21.28
C GLU A 25 15.62 -9.90 -19.99
N LEU A 26 16.03 -11.16 -20.16
CA LEU A 26 16.67 -12.03 -19.17
C LEU A 26 18.19 -11.82 -19.21
N TYR A 27 18.83 -11.15 -18.25
CA TYR A 27 20.30 -11.31 -18.08
C TYR A 27 20.79 -11.22 -16.62
N LEU A 28 21.15 -12.40 -16.10
CA LEU A 28 22.34 -12.71 -15.29
C LEU A 28 22.56 -11.96 -13.96
N SER A 29 22.12 -12.60 -12.86
CA SER A 29 22.74 -12.45 -11.55
C SER A 29 24.09 -13.18 -11.53
N SER A 30 25.19 -12.43 -11.56
CA SER A 30 26.53 -12.92 -11.22
C SER A 30 27.06 -12.18 -10.00
N VAL A 31 27.30 -12.94 -8.94
CA VAL A 31 28.12 -12.58 -7.80
C VAL A 31 29.53 -12.28 -8.27
N GLY A 32 30.03 -11.09 -7.95
CA GLY A 32 31.41 -10.68 -8.15
C GLY A 32 31.86 -9.71 -7.07
N ALA A 33 32.77 -10.16 -6.23
CA ALA A 33 33.39 -9.42 -5.14
C ALA A 33 34.15 -8.17 -5.63
N GLY A 34 34.10 -7.11 -4.84
CA GLY A 34 34.98 -5.96 -5.01
C GLY A 34 34.42 -4.74 -4.27
N ALA A 35 34.97 -4.45 -3.09
CA ALA A 35 34.82 -3.13 -2.51
C ALA A 35 35.35 -2.09 -3.52
N PRO A 36 34.59 -1.05 -3.90
CA PRO A 36 35.18 0.01 -4.67
C PRO A 36 36.07 0.80 -3.72
N ALA A 37 37.39 0.59 -3.85
CA ALA A 37 38.35 1.60 -3.46
C ALA A 37 37.89 2.95 -4.02
N GLY A 38 37.91 3.96 -3.16
CA GLY A 38 37.27 5.26 -3.37
C GLY A 38 37.45 5.81 -4.77
N LEU A 39 36.33 6.18 -5.38
CA LEU A 39 36.30 7.00 -6.58
C LEU A 39 36.85 8.38 -6.20
N GLN A 40 38.11 8.66 -6.53
CA GLN A 40 38.71 9.97 -6.27
C GLN A 40 38.07 11.00 -7.21
N VAL A 41 37.21 11.85 -6.65
CA VAL A 41 36.53 12.92 -7.38
C VAL A 41 37.53 14.04 -7.63
N PRO A 42 37.72 14.51 -8.88
CA PRO A 42 38.56 15.66 -9.15
C PRO A 42 37.99 16.90 -8.44
N GLY A 43 38.67 17.35 -7.39
CA GLY A 43 38.25 18.47 -6.54
C GLY A 43 38.22 18.18 -5.04
N GLU A 44 38.42 16.94 -4.60
CA GLU A 44 38.55 16.62 -3.17
C GLU A 44 39.94 16.99 -2.65
N ALA A 45 39.99 17.76 -1.56
CA ALA A 45 41.23 18.15 -0.90
C ALA A 45 41.72 17.00 0.00
N GLU A 46 42.98 16.58 -0.17
CA GLU A 46 43.63 15.62 0.72
C GLU A 46 43.69 16.18 2.15
N GLU A 47 43.17 15.41 3.11
CA GLU A 47 43.31 15.71 4.53
C GLU A 47 44.80 15.68 4.91
N THR A 48 45.36 16.84 5.26
CA THR A 48 46.74 16.96 5.72
C THR A 48 46.80 16.63 7.21
N ASP A 49 47.19 15.40 7.55
CA ASP A 49 47.65 15.04 8.90
C ASP A 49 49.09 15.54 9.08
N SER A 50 49.28 16.47 10.02
CA SER A 50 50.58 17.06 10.34
C SER A 50 50.70 17.19 11.86
N GLU A 51 50.94 16.07 12.54
CA GLU A 51 51.56 16.09 13.86
C GLU A 51 53.07 16.39 13.71
N GLY A 52 53.51 17.58 14.15
CA GLY A 52 54.92 17.93 14.13
C GLY A 52 55.24 19.40 14.41
N GLU A 53 55.61 19.65 15.67
CA GLU A 53 56.52 20.70 16.15
C GLU A 53 56.00 22.13 16.39
N ALA A 54 56.31 22.60 17.60
CA ALA A 54 56.00 23.89 18.18
C ALA A 54 56.44 25.05 17.27
N ARG A 55 55.47 25.72 16.67
CA ARG A 55 55.66 27.05 16.07
C ARG A 55 55.31 28.11 17.11
N GLU A 56 56.29 28.94 17.41
CA GLU A 56 56.14 30.18 18.17
C GLU A 56 54.88 30.93 17.70
N ALA A 57 53.98 31.20 18.66
CA ALA A 57 52.75 31.91 18.41
C ALA A 57 53.07 33.36 18.00
N LEU A 58 53.04 33.62 16.69
CA LEU A 58 52.78 34.97 16.18
C LEU A 58 51.44 35.42 16.78
N PRO A 59 51.31 36.66 17.30
CA PRO A 59 50.06 37.12 17.87
C PRO A 59 49.05 37.31 16.73
N ALA A 60 48.29 36.26 16.44
CA ALA A 60 47.03 36.38 15.73
C ALA A 60 46.17 37.31 16.57
N ARG A 61 46.04 38.56 16.13
CA ARG A 61 45.03 39.48 16.61
C ARG A 61 43.67 38.86 16.27
N CYS A 62 43.19 38.02 17.19
CA CYS A 62 41.83 37.51 17.19
C CYS A 62 40.88 38.69 17.37
N HIS A 63 40.52 39.34 16.27
CA HIS A 63 39.38 40.25 16.24
C HIS A 63 38.09 39.43 16.11
N LEU A 64 37.79 38.62 17.12
CA LEU A 64 36.43 38.14 17.35
C LEU A 64 35.79 39.01 18.44
N PRO A 65 34.58 39.55 18.22
CA PRO A 65 33.86 40.24 19.28
C PRO A 65 33.55 39.26 20.42
N PRO A 66 33.50 39.75 21.67
CA PRO A 66 33.33 38.89 22.84
C PRO A 66 31.99 38.14 22.78
N LEU A 67 32.05 36.84 23.04
CA LEU A 67 30.87 35.98 23.19
C LEU A 67 30.07 36.44 24.42
N VAL A 68 28.88 37.00 24.18
CA VAL A 68 27.92 37.31 25.24
C VAL A 68 27.09 36.06 25.50
N VAL A 69 27.33 35.40 26.63
CA VAL A 69 26.53 34.25 27.08
C VAL A 69 25.33 34.78 27.85
N LEU A 70 24.19 34.89 27.16
CA LEU A 70 22.89 35.10 27.80
C LEU A 70 22.42 33.77 28.39
N ARG A 71 22.53 33.62 29.71
CA ARG A 71 21.90 32.51 30.44
C ARG A 71 20.48 32.93 30.76
N GLU A 72 19.53 32.52 29.92
CA GLU A 72 18.12 32.61 30.27
C GLU A 72 17.78 31.45 31.21
N ALA A 73 17.22 31.82 32.36
CA ALA A 73 16.74 30.87 33.36
C ALA A 73 15.55 30.07 32.79
N VAL A 74 15.53 28.80 33.15
CA VAL A 74 14.54 27.77 32.79
C VAL A 74 13.11 28.30 32.79
N ALA A 75 12.41 28.13 31.67
CA ALA A 75 10.97 27.95 31.62
C ALA A 75 10.63 26.97 30.50
N GLU A 76 10.01 25.85 30.88
CA GLU A 76 9.38 24.92 29.96
C GLU A 76 8.28 25.63 29.16
N GLU A 77 8.21 25.35 27.86
CA GLU A 77 6.98 25.26 27.03
C GLU A 77 7.40 25.05 25.56
N GLU A 78 6.70 24.13 24.88
CA GLU A 78 6.78 23.92 23.44
C GLU A 78 6.57 25.23 22.67
N GLY A 79 7.48 25.58 21.78
CA GLY A 79 7.38 26.77 20.94
C GLY A 79 8.32 26.65 19.73
N PRO A 80 7.92 27.18 18.56
CA PRO A 80 8.24 26.62 17.25
C PRO A 80 9.74 26.65 16.95
N VAL A 81 10.16 25.69 16.12
CA VAL A 81 11.44 25.65 15.39
C VAL A 81 11.96 27.07 15.26
N ALA A 82 13.02 27.39 16.02
CA ALA A 82 13.64 28.69 15.98
C ALA A 82 13.96 28.98 14.52
N ALA A 83 13.10 29.79 13.90
CA ALA A 83 13.39 30.35 12.59
C ALA A 83 14.72 31.03 12.83
N PHE A 84 15.78 30.50 12.22
CA PHE A 84 17.06 31.16 12.15
C PHE A 84 16.75 32.50 11.50
N GLN A 85 16.47 33.50 12.34
CA GLN A 85 16.33 34.88 11.92
C GLN A 85 17.73 35.24 11.50
N SER A 86 18.00 34.98 10.22
CA SER A 86 19.19 35.47 9.56
C SER A 86 19.18 36.97 9.83
N PRO A 87 20.25 37.53 10.43
CA PRO A 87 20.28 38.95 10.73
C PRO A 87 19.91 39.70 9.45
N ALA A 88 18.85 40.49 9.54
CA ALA A 88 18.21 41.13 8.40
C ALA A 88 19.30 41.78 7.51
N GLY A 89 19.52 41.21 6.32
CA GLY A 89 20.51 41.70 5.36
C GLY A 89 21.68 40.75 5.02
N ARG A 90 21.82 39.57 5.64
CA ARG A 90 22.79 38.56 5.15
C ARG A 90 22.13 37.59 4.17
N CYS A 91 22.65 37.51 2.95
CA CYS A 91 22.30 36.46 2.01
C CYS A 91 22.67 35.10 2.61
N PRO A 92 21.80 34.07 2.49
CA PRO A 92 22.10 32.73 2.97
C PRO A 92 23.36 32.21 2.26
N SER A 93 24.16 31.41 2.97
CA SER A 93 25.29 30.74 2.34
C SER A 93 24.79 29.74 1.28
N LEU A 94 25.62 29.43 0.28
CA LEU A 94 25.26 28.44 -0.74
C LEU A 94 24.85 27.10 -0.10
N LEU A 95 25.54 26.67 0.95
CA LEU A 95 25.19 25.47 1.71
C LEU A 95 23.79 25.57 2.32
N GLN A 96 23.45 26.71 2.95
CA GLN A 96 22.11 26.93 3.50
C GLN A 96 21.04 26.89 2.42
N GLN A 97 21.31 27.51 1.27
CA GLN A 97 20.40 27.47 0.12
C GLN A 97 20.19 26.04 -0.40
N LYS A 98 21.27 25.26 -0.56
CA LYS A 98 21.17 23.87 -1.04
C LYS A 98 20.49 22.95 -0.03
N LEU A 99 20.68 23.17 1.27
CA LEU A 99 19.96 22.44 2.32
C LEU A 99 18.46 22.74 2.29
N LEU A 100 18.07 24.01 2.14
CA LEU A 100 16.66 24.38 2.01
C LEU A 100 16.04 23.76 0.76
N GLU A 101 16.72 23.86 -0.38
CA GLU A 101 16.26 23.24 -1.63
C GLU A 101 16.10 21.71 -1.49
N SER A 102 17.07 21.04 -0.87
CA SER A 102 17.02 19.60 -0.66
C SER A 102 15.92 19.20 0.34
N ASN A 103 15.69 19.99 1.38
CA ASN A 103 14.65 19.73 2.37
C ASN A 103 13.26 19.87 1.74
N ASP A 104 13.05 20.92 0.94
CA ASP A 104 11.81 21.13 0.20
C ASP A 104 11.52 19.99 -0.78
N ARG A 105 12.53 19.55 -1.54
CA ARG A 105 12.43 18.39 -2.44
C ARG A 105 12.07 17.12 -1.67
N LEU A 106 12.80 16.81 -0.60
CA LEU A 106 12.52 15.64 0.22
C LEU A 106 11.11 15.69 0.83
N GLY A 107 10.69 16.85 1.33
CA GLY A 107 9.35 17.05 1.88
C GLY A 107 8.25 16.87 0.83
N HIS A 108 8.50 17.29 -0.41
CA HIS A 108 7.61 17.02 -1.53
C HIS A 108 7.53 15.52 -1.84
N ASP A 109 8.67 14.84 -1.96
CA ASP A 109 8.75 13.42 -2.31
C ASP A 109 8.10 12.53 -1.26
N VAL A 110 8.36 12.78 0.03
CA VAL A 110 7.73 12.06 1.15
C VAL A 110 6.21 12.26 1.12
N ARG A 111 5.74 13.49 0.92
CA ARG A 111 4.30 13.77 0.83
C ARG A 111 3.68 13.05 -0.35
N ALA A 112 4.32 13.09 -1.52
CA ALA A 112 3.83 12.41 -2.72
C ALA A 112 3.78 10.89 -2.54
N ALA A 113 4.81 10.29 -1.94
CA ALA A 113 4.85 8.86 -1.64
C ALA A 113 3.73 8.45 -0.68
N LEU A 114 3.56 9.20 0.42
CA LEU A 114 2.48 8.95 1.39
C LEU A 114 1.10 9.09 0.74
N SER A 115 0.87 10.16 -0.02
CA SER A 115 -0.42 10.36 -0.71
C SER A 115 -0.74 9.22 -1.68
N ARG A 116 0.25 8.70 -2.41
CA ARG A 116 0.05 7.53 -3.28
C ARG A 116 -0.31 6.29 -2.48
N LEU A 117 0.44 5.98 -1.42
CA LEU A 117 0.18 4.81 -0.57
C LEU A 117 -1.22 4.85 0.06
N TYR A 118 -1.61 5.99 0.64
CA TYR A 118 -2.94 6.14 1.24
C TYR A 118 -4.05 6.06 0.20
N ARG A 119 -3.86 6.66 -1.00
CA ARG A 119 -4.84 6.57 -2.08
C ARG A 119 -5.03 5.13 -2.56
N THR A 120 -3.94 4.40 -2.78
CA THR A 120 -3.99 2.99 -3.19
C THR A 120 -4.66 2.15 -2.10
N ALA A 121 -4.24 2.28 -0.84
CA ALA A 121 -4.85 1.55 0.26
C ALA A 121 -6.35 1.86 0.42
N SER A 122 -6.77 3.12 0.23
CA SER A 122 -8.18 3.50 0.30
C SER A 122 -8.99 2.86 -0.83
N HIS A 123 -8.44 2.82 -2.04
CA HIS A 123 -9.06 2.16 -3.18
C HIS A 123 -9.20 0.65 -2.92
N ASP A 124 -8.15 0.00 -2.41
CA ASP A 124 -8.16 -1.43 -2.11
C ASP A 124 -9.17 -1.78 -1.01
N ILE A 125 -9.24 -0.97 0.05
CA ILE A 125 -10.27 -1.12 1.10
C ILE A 125 -11.67 -0.97 0.50
N GLY A 126 -11.87 0.00 -0.39
CA GLY A 126 -13.14 0.17 -1.11
C GLY A 126 -13.50 -1.05 -1.95
N GLY A 127 -12.54 -1.60 -2.69
CA GLY A 127 -12.71 -2.81 -3.50
C GLY A 127 -13.05 -4.03 -2.64
N LEU A 128 -12.32 -4.26 -1.55
CA LEU A 128 -12.57 -5.37 -0.62
C LEU A 128 -13.94 -5.24 0.07
N SER A 129 -14.34 -4.02 0.43
CA SER A 129 -15.66 -3.76 1.01
C SER A 129 -16.79 -4.08 0.02
N ALA A 130 -16.62 -3.71 -1.26
CA ALA A 130 -17.58 -4.05 -2.31
C ALA A 130 -17.67 -5.57 -2.54
N GLN A 131 -16.53 -6.27 -2.57
CA GLN A 131 -16.48 -7.73 -2.69
C GLN A 131 -17.16 -8.41 -1.50
N LEU A 132 -16.94 -7.91 -0.28
CA LEU A 132 -17.62 -8.40 0.92
C LEU A 132 -19.14 -8.21 0.81
N GLY A 133 -19.60 -7.04 0.34
CA GLY A 133 -21.02 -6.78 0.12
C GLY A 133 -21.65 -7.75 -0.90
N SER A 134 -20.93 -8.03 -2.00
CA SER A 134 -21.35 -9.04 -2.98
C SER A 134 -21.44 -10.44 -2.37
N ALA A 135 -20.41 -10.84 -1.60
CA ALA A 135 -20.38 -12.14 -0.92
C ALA A 135 -21.53 -12.28 0.10
N GLN A 136 -21.83 -11.23 0.86
CA GLN A 136 -22.97 -11.21 1.78
C GLN A 136 -24.30 -11.39 1.04
N GLY A 137 -24.47 -10.75 -0.12
CA GLY A 137 -25.64 -10.96 -0.99
C GLY A 137 -25.78 -12.41 -1.45
N ALA A 138 -24.67 -13.04 -1.87
CA ALA A 138 -24.65 -14.45 -2.25
C ALA A 138 -25.02 -15.38 -1.08
N VAL A 139 -24.48 -15.12 0.12
CA VAL A 139 -24.80 -15.89 1.34
C VAL A 139 -26.29 -15.75 1.71
N LEU A 140 -26.86 -14.56 1.63
CA LEU A 140 -28.29 -14.34 1.89
C LEU A 140 -29.16 -15.07 0.87
N GLY A 141 -28.77 -15.06 -0.40
CA GLY A 141 -29.43 -15.82 -1.47
C GLY A 141 -29.41 -17.32 -1.19
N ALA A 142 -28.24 -17.87 -0.85
CA ALA A 142 -28.09 -19.28 -0.49
C ALA A 142 -28.89 -19.64 0.78
N ALA A 143 -28.89 -18.78 1.80
CA ALA A 143 -29.69 -19.00 3.00
C ALA A 143 -31.20 -19.00 2.70
N HIS A 144 -31.65 -18.18 1.73
CA HIS A 144 -33.03 -18.20 1.28
C HIS A 144 -33.39 -19.50 0.54
N SER A 145 -32.54 -19.96 -0.39
CA SER A 145 -32.81 -21.21 -1.12
C SER A 145 -32.83 -22.43 -0.19
N ILE A 146 -31.94 -22.48 0.80
CA ILE A 146 -31.94 -23.54 1.83
C ILE A 146 -33.24 -23.53 2.63
N ARG A 147 -33.75 -22.35 3.02
CA ARG A 147 -35.03 -22.25 3.74
C ARG A 147 -36.20 -22.76 2.89
N LEU A 148 -36.22 -22.42 1.61
CA LEU A 148 -37.25 -22.88 0.69
C LEU A 148 -37.20 -24.41 0.54
N ALA A 149 -36.03 -24.96 0.23
CA ALA A 149 -35.83 -26.40 0.12
C ALA A 149 -36.22 -27.14 1.40
N ARG A 150 -35.91 -26.59 2.58
CA ARG A 150 -36.34 -27.15 3.87
C ARG A 150 -37.86 -27.14 4.03
N GLY A 151 -38.54 -26.08 3.58
CA GLY A 151 -39.99 -26.00 3.55
C GLY A 151 -40.60 -27.09 2.67
N ASP A 152 -40.06 -27.25 1.46
CA ASP A 152 -40.52 -28.26 0.50
C ASP A 152 -40.33 -29.68 1.04
N LEU A 153 -39.15 -29.98 1.60
CA LEU A 153 -38.88 -31.29 2.21
C LEU A 153 -39.82 -31.59 3.38
N ARG A 154 -40.20 -30.57 4.17
CA ARG A 154 -41.17 -30.73 5.25
C ARG A 154 -42.57 -31.03 4.69
N ALA A 155 -43.00 -30.33 3.66
CA ALA A 155 -44.29 -30.58 3.02
C ALA A 155 -44.35 -31.99 2.42
N VAL A 156 -43.27 -32.45 1.77
CA VAL A 156 -43.14 -33.83 1.27
C VAL A 156 -43.22 -34.84 2.41
N ALA A 157 -42.54 -34.58 3.53
CA ALA A 157 -42.60 -35.46 4.70
C ALA A 157 -44.02 -35.55 5.29
N GLU A 158 -44.73 -34.42 5.42
CA GLU A 158 -46.13 -34.37 5.87
C GLU A 158 -47.05 -35.13 4.91
N GLN A 159 -46.83 -35.03 3.60
CA GLN A 159 -47.60 -35.77 2.60
C GLN A 159 -47.35 -37.29 2.68
N ILE A 160 -46.10 -37.72 2.89
CA ILE A 160 -45.76 -39.14 3.09
C ILE A 160 -46.45 -39.68 4.35
N ASP A 161 -46.47 -38.90 5.43
CA ASP A 161 -47.14 -39.28 6.68
C ASP A 161 -48.67 -39.46 6.47
N ILE A 162 -49.31 -38.56 5.71
CA ILE A 162 -50.72 -38.71 5.32
C ILE A 162 -50.93 -40.00 4.49
N ILE A 163 -50.12 -40.24 3.46
CA ILE A 163 -50.24 -41.44 2.61
C ILE A 163 -50.09 -42.72 3.44
N THR A 164 -49.12 -42.73 4.35
CA THR A 164 -48.81 -43.88 5.21
C THR A 164 -49.92 -44.11 6.24
N SER A 165 -50.41 -43.05 6.90
CA SER A 165 -51.49 -43.14 7.89
C SER A 165 -52.84 -43.55 7.28
N CYS A 166 -53.13 -43.14 6.05
CA CYS A 166 -54.33 -43.55 5.32
C CYS A 166 -54.22 -44.95 4.70
N GLY A 167 -53.07 -45.64 4.79
CA GLY A 167 -52.88 -46.98 4.20
C GLY A 167 -53.02 -46.98 2.68
N LEU A 168 -52.72 -45.87 2.01
CA LEU A 168 -52.85 -45.71 0.55
C LEU A 168 -51.69 -46.37 -0.22
N LEU A 169 -50.76 -47.00 0.49
CA LEU A 169 -49.65 -47.73 -0.10
C LEU A 169 -50.14 -49.12 -0.54
N PRO A 170 -49.92 -49.52 -1.80
CA PRO A 170 -50.25 -50.86 -2.25
C PRO A 170 -49.38 -51.90 -1.53
N ASP A 171 -50.01 -52.95 -1.00
CA ASP A 171 -49.31 -54.10 -0.40
C ASP A 171 -48.63 -54.92 -1.51
N ILE A 172 -47.34 -54.63 -1.78
CA ILE A 172 -46.56 -55.34 -2.80
C ILE A 172 -46.12 -56.69 -2.22
N ARG A 173 -46.95 -57.71 -2.41
CA ARG A 173 -46.60 -59.11 -2.11
C ARG A 173 -45.58 -59.59 -3.16
N LEU A 174 -44.31 -59.62 -2.80
CA LEU A 174 -43.29 -60.25 -3.64
C LEU A 174 -43.62 -61.75 -3.73
N PRO A 175 -43.67 -62.35 -4.93
CA PRO A 175 -43.93 -63.78 -5.05
C PRO A 175 -42.86 -64.56 -4.28
N PRO A 176 -43.23 -65.64 -3.56
CA PRO A 176 -42.26 -66.44 -2.81
C PRO A 176 -41.17 -66.93 -3.76
N HIS A 177 -39.91 -66.71 -3.37
CA HIS A 177 -38.76 -67.24 -4.10
C HIS A 177 -38.87 -68.78 -4.10
N PRO A 178 -38.88 -69.46 -5.25
CA PRO A 178 -39.19 -70.89 -5.35
C PRO A 178 -38.15 -71.85 -4.73
N ASP A 179 -37.13 -71.32 -4.06
CA ASP A 179 -35.99 -72.09 -3.51
C ASP A 179 -35.76 -71.85 -2.00
N ALA A 180 -36.72 -71.27 -1.29
CA ALA A 180 -36.61 -71.15 0.17
C ALA A 180 -37.00 -72.49 0.82
N PRO A 181 -36.08 -73.21 1.50
CA PRO A 181 -36.41 -74.46 2.19
C PRO A 181 -37.32 -74.19 3.39
N ASP A 182 -38.33 -75.03 3.57
CA ASP A 182 -39.28 -74.95 4.69
C ASP A 182 -38.55 -75.05 6.04
N PRO A 183 -38.84 -74.16 7.01
CA PRO A 183 -38.28 -74.26 8.35
C PRO A 183 -38.92 -75.43 9.14
N PRO A 184 -38.17 -76.03 10.10
CA PRO A 184 -38.57 -77.23 10.86
C PRO A 184 -39.71 -76.99 11.86
#